data_AF-A0A6L7XVL9-F1
#
_entry.id   AF-A0A6L7XVL9-F1
#
_cell.length_a   1.000
_cell.length_b   1.000
_cell.length_c   1.000
_cell.angle_alpha   90.00
_cell.angle_beta   90.00
_cell.angle_gamma   90.00
#
_symmetry.space_group_name_H-M   'P 1'
#
loop_
_entity.id
_entity.type
_entity.pdbx_description
1 polymer ?
#
loop_
_entity_poly.entity_id
_entity_poly.type
_entity_poly.pdbx_seq_one_letter_code
_entity_poly.pdbx_strand_id
1 'polypeptide(L)'
;MARQDQIQDERLRDLIGTAHGSMRTGAPTEAMRTLVEALYRLIELKPELATEQLEPRPGWKMPFLSRWPQYGANWKEGSLAAGKPEIEFIRERFAMSEAITCYEFLLDTAIQREA
;
A
#
# COMPACT_ATOMS: atom_id res chain seq x y z
N MET A 1 0.33 -17.57 -4.49
CA MET A 1 0.34 -17.20 -5.91
C MET A 1 -1.07 -16.89 -6.42
N ALA A 2 -2.09 -17.73 -6.18
CA ALA A 2 -3.48 -17.56 -6.66
C ALA A 2 -4.26 -16.26 -6.31
N ARG A 3 -3.71 -15.37 -5.48
CA ARG A 3 -4.38 -14.10 -5.11
C ARG A 3 -3.93 -12.93 -5.98
N GLN A 4 -2.68 -12.93 -6.45
CA GLN A 4 -2.15 -11.86 -7.30
C GLN A 4 -2.82 -11.89 -8.68
N ASP A 5 -3.19 -13.07 -9.17
CA ASP A 5 -3.87 -13.25 -10.45
C ASP A 5 -5.27 -12.60 -10.51
N GLN A 6 -5.82 -12.19 -9.36
CA GLN A 6 -7.12 -11.50 -9.27
C GLN A 6 -6.99 -9.98 -9.51
N ILE A 7 -5.77 -9.45 -9.48
CA ILE A 7 -5.46 -8.05 -9.81
C ILE A 7 -5.54 -7.92 -11.33
N GLN A 8 -6.35 -6.99 -11.84
CA GLN A 8 -6.60 -6.80 -13.28
C GLN A 8 -5.48 -5.97 -13.93
N ASP A 9 -4.98 -4.92 -13.27
CA ASP A 9 -3.91 -4.10 -13.82
C ASP A 9 -2.59 -4.87 -13.83
N GLU A 10 -2.03 -5.09 -15.02
CA GLU A 10 -0.80 -5.87 -15.21
C GLU A 10 0.38 -5.24 -14.46
N ARG A 11 0.52 -3.91 -14.51
CA ARG A 11 1.61 -3.21 -13.81
C ARG A 11 1.49 -3.37 -12.29
N LEU A 12 0.30 -3.20 -11.73
CA LEU A 12 0.06 -3.39 -10.31
C LEU A 12 0.34 -4.84 -9.89
N ARG A 13 -0.10 -5.81 -10.71
CA ARG A 13 0.16 -7.23 -10.50
C ARG A 13 1.65 -7.53 -10.48
N ASP A 14 2.40 -6.99 -11.44
CA ASP A 14 3.85 -7.16 -11.55
C ASP A 14 4.61 -6.54 -10.39
N LEU A 15 4.22 -5.35 -9.93
CA LEU A 15 4.82 -4.71 -8.75
C LEU A 15 4.58 -5.54 -7.48
N ILE A 16 3.36 -6.02 -7.27
CA ILE A 16 3.03 -6.89 -6.13
C ILE A 16 3.77 -8.24 -6.22
N GLY A 17 3.89 -8.79 -7.42
CA GLY A 17 4.69 -9.99 -7.71
C GLY A 17 6.18 -9.78 -7.39
N THR A 18 6.74 -8.64 -7.80
CA THR A 18 8.12 -8.24 -7.55
C THR A 18 8.39 -8.07 -6.06
N ALA A 19 7.51 -7.38 -5.33
CA ALA A 19 7.61 -7.23 -3.87
C ALA A 19 7.62 -8.59 -3.15
N HIS A 20 6.73 -9.50 -3.57
CA HIS A 20 6.69 -10.86 -3.04
C HIS A 20 7.98 -11.63 -3.35
N GLY A 21 8.53 -11.50 -4.57
CA GLY A 21 9.83 -12.05 -4.95
C GLY A 21 10.97 -11.56 -4.04
N SER A 22 11.06 -10.25 -3.84
CA SER A 22 12.06 -9.63 -2.96
C SER A 22 11.97 -10.11 -1.52
N MET A 23 10.76 -10.31 -0.98
CA MET A 23 10.59 -10.90 0.35
C MET A 23 11.11 -12.34 0.40
N ARG A 24 10.83 -13.16 -0.63
CA ARG A 24 11.31 -14.56 -0.69
C ARG A 24 12.82 -14.67 -0.75
N THR A 25 13.50 -13.70 -1.35
CA THR A 25 14.98 -13.66 -1.43
C THR A 25 15.62 -12.95 -0.24
N GLY A 26 14.87 -12.58 0.79
CA GLY A 26 15.40 -11.92 1.98
C GLY A 26 15.75 -10.45 1.79
N ALA A 27 15.11 -9.76 0.84
CA ALA A 27 15.28 -8.34 0.53
C ALA A 27 14.04 -7.50 0.94
N PRO A 28 13.74 -7.37 2.25
CA PRO A 28 12.53 -6.69 2.73
C PRO A 28 12.52 -5.18 2.45
N THR A 29 13.68 -4.53 2.41
CA THR A 29 13.76 -3.10 2.03
C THR A 29 13.33 -2.87 0.59
N GLU A 30 13.82 -3.70 -0.35
CA GLU A 30 13.42 -3.61 -1.76
C GLU A 30 11.94 -3.93 -1.94
N ALA A 31 11.44 -4.92 -1.18
CA ALA A 31 10.01 -5.20 -1.13
C ALA A 31 9.21 -3.98 -0.66
N MET A 32 9.61 -3.30 0.42
CA MET A 32 8.90 -2.12 0.92
C MET A 32 8.86 -0.99 -0.11
N ARG A 33 9.97 -0.71 -0.80
CA ARG A 33 10.02 0.31 -1.86
C ARG A 33 9.07 -0.03 -3.01
N THR A 34 9.07 -1.29 -3.44
CA THR A 34 8.19 -1.78 -4.50
C THR A 34 6.72 -1.73 -4.08
N LEU A 35 6.41 -2.02 -2.81
CA LEU A 35 5.05 -1.92 -2.26
C LEU A 35 4.54 -0.48 -2.24
N VAL A 36 5.40 0.49 -1.94
CA VAL A 36 5.06 1.91 -2.01
C VAL A 36 4.76 2.33 -3.45
N GLU A 37 5.56 1.88 -4.42
CA GLU A 37 5.27 2.11 -5.85
C GLU A 37 3.92 1.48 -6.25
N ALA A 38 3.67 0.24 -5.82
CA ALA A 38 2.40 -0.45 -6.07
C ALA A 38 1.21 0.28 -5.43
N LEU A 39 1.37 0.84 -4.23
CA LEU A 39 0.34 1.65 -3.58
C LEU A 39 0.03 2.92 -4.39
N TYR A 40 1.07 3.60 -4.89
CA TYR A 40 0.86 4.75 -5.76
C TYR A 40 0.16 4.38 -7.06
N ARG A 41 0.55 3.27 -7.68
CA ARG A 41 -0.14 2.74 -8.86
C ARG A 41 -1.62 2.50 -8.58
N LEU A 42 -1.96 1.91 -7.44
CA LEU A 42 -3.35 1.71 -7.05
C LEU A 42 -4.10 3.04 -6.86
N ILE A 43 -3.47 4.06 -6.26
CA ILE A 43 -4.07 5.40 -6.12
C ILE A 43 -4.25 6.08 -7.47
N GLU A 44 -3.33 5.91 -8.41
CA GLU A 44 -3.47 6.41 -9.79
C GLU A 44 -4.66 5.76 -10.51
N LEU A 45 -4.85 4.45 -10.33
CA LEU A 45 -5.95 3.69 -10.91
C LEU A 45 -7.29 4.02 -10.24
N LYS A 46 -7.27 4.34 -8.94
CA LYS A 46 -8.44 4.63 -8.11
C LYS A 46 -8.23 5.93 -7.32
N PRO A 47 -8.27 7.11 -7.99
CA PRO A 47 -8.01 8.40 -7.35
C PRO A 47 -8.95 8.70 -6.17
N GLU A 48 -10.15 8.11 -6.17
CA GLU A 48 -11.11 8.22 -5.08
C GLU A 48 -10.54 7.76 -3.73
N LEU A 49 -9.60 6.80 -3.71
CA LEU A 49 -8.93 6.31 -2.49
C LEU A 49 -8.20 7.44 -1.74
N ALA A 50 -7.70 8.45 -2.45
CA ALA A 50 -7.02 9.60 -1.86
C ALA A 50 -7.97 10.48 -1.03
N THR A 51 -9.26 10.46 -1.35
CA THR A 51 -10.30 11.28 -0.70
C THR A 51 -11.31 10.48 0.12
N GLU A 52 -11.35 9.16 -0.09
CA GLU A 52 -12.29 8.26 0.54
C GLU A 52 -12.18 8.34 2.07
N GLN A 53 -13.33 8.51 2.71
CA GLN A 53 -13.44 8.53 4.16
C GLN A 53 -14.10 7.23 4.61
N LEU A 54 -13.53 6.62 5.63
CA LEU A 54 -14.11 5.53 6.38
C LEU A 54 -14.80 6.07 7.63
N GLU A 55 -15.90 5.45 8.01
CA GLU A 55 -16.60 5.72 9.26
C GLU A 55 -16.57 4.45 10.15
N PRO A 56 -15.42 4.13 10.78
CA PRO A 56 -15.31 2.94 11.62
C PRO A 56 -16.20 2.98 12.86
N ARG A 57 -16.63 4.17 13.28
CA ARG A 57 -17.62 4.38 14.34
C ARG A 57 -18.54 5.54 13.95
N PRO A 58 -19.83 5.52 14.34
CA PRO A 58 -20.74 6.63 14.04
C PRO A 58 -20.17 7.97 14.51
N GLY A 59 -20.08 8.92 13.57
CA GLY A 59 -19.56 10.27 13.82
C GLY A 59 -18.03 10.40 13.79
N TRP A 60 -17.28 9.33 13.57
CA TRP A 60 -15.82 9.38 13.43
C TRP A 60 -15.40 9.02 12.01
N LYS A 61 -14.94 10.03 11.25
CA LYS A 61 -14.41 9.86 9.90
C LYS A 61 -12.88 9.85 9.91
N MET A 62 -12.29 8.97 9.11
CA MET A 62 -10.85 8.96 8.85
C MET A 62 -10.57 8.60 7.38
N PRO A 63 -9.48 9.10 6.77
CA PRO A 63 -9.14 8.73 5.40
C PRO A 63 -8.91 7.23 5.25
N PHE A 64 -9.39 6.60 4.18
CA PHE A 64 -9.17 5.17 3.93
C PHE A 64 -7.67 4.80 3.99
N LEU A 65 -6.83 5.61 3.34
CA LEU A 65 -5.38 5.41 3.27
C LEU A 65 -4.68 5.48 4.63
N SER A 66 -5.31 6.01 5.68
CA SER A 66 -4.75 5.97 7.04
C SER A 66 -4.65 4.55 7.62
N ARG A 67 -5.27 3.56 6.97
CA ARG A 67 -5.08 2.12 7.28
C ARG A 67 -3.74 1.55 6.81
N TRP A 68 -2.99 2.28 6.00
CA TRP A 68 -1.64 1.88 5.59
C TRP A 68 -0.74 1.64 6.82
N PRO A 69 -0.07 0.48 6.94
CA PRO A 69 0.76 0.19 8.11
C PRO A 69 1.95 1.14 8.23
N GLN A 70 2.08 1.81 9.38
CA GLN A 70 3.13 2.80 9.63
C GLN A 70 4.44 2.18 10.14
N TYR A 71 5.08 1.38 9.29
CA TYR A 71 6.37 0.74 9.60
C TYR A 71 7.54 1.46 8.95
N GLY A 72 7.58 2.77 9.00
CA GLY A 72 8.73 3.55 8.54
C GLY A 72 8.68 3.98 7.07
N ALA A 73 7.69 3.52 6.32
CA ALA A 73 7.23 4.12 5.09
C ALA A 73 5.86 4.73 5.42
N ASN A 74 5.88 5.94 5.97
CA ASN A 74 4.71 6.56 6.59
C ASN A 74 4.16 7.67 5.70
N TRP A 75 2.88 8.02 5.85
CA TRP A 75 2.38 9.23 5.22
C TRP A 75 3.09 10.46 5.79
N LYS A 76 3.57 11.31 4.89
CA LYS A 76 4.07 12.64 5.23
C LYS A 76 2.96 13.43 5.91
N GLU A 77 3.31 14.15 6.96
CA GLU A 77 2.36 14.91 7.77
C GLU A 77 1.52 15.85 6.88
N GLY A 78 0.19 15.82 7.08
CA GLY A 78 -0.74 16.63 6.31
C GLY A 78 -1.01 16.19 4.85
N SER A 79 -0.25 15.25 4.29
CA SER A 79 -0.38 14.82 2.88
C SER A 79 -1.77 14.27 2.54
N LEU A 80 -2.31 13.41 3.41
CA LEU A 80 -3.66 12.86 3.27
C LEU A 80 -4.75 13.93 3.38
N ALA A 81 -4.61 14.86 4.33
CA ALA A 81 -5.58 15.95 4.51
C ALA A 81 -5.60 16.92 3.33
N ALA A 82 -4.45 17.09 2.67
CA ALA A 82 -4.31 17.88 1.44
C ALA A 82 -4.81 17.14 0.18
N GLY A 83 -5.28 15.89 0.29
CA GLY A 83 -5.68 15.07 -0.85
C GLY A 83 -4.52 14.72 -1.79
N LYS A 84 -3.28 14.81 -1.31
CA LYS A 84 -2.05 14.50 -2.05
C LYS A 84 -1.23 13.48 -1.26
N PRO A 85 -1.62 12.19 -1.26
CA PRO A 85 -0.96 11.16 -0.47
C PRO A 85 0.53 11.06 -0.85
N GLU A 86 1.41 11.29 0.11
CA GLU A 86 2.86 11.25 -0.08
C GLU A 86 3.47 10.43 1.07
N ILE A 87 4.33 9.46 0.74
CA ILE A 87 5.02 8.60 1.71
C ILE A 87 6.43 9.13 1.91
N GLU A 88 6.79 9.27 3.18
CA GLU A 88 8.15 9.55 3.64
C GLU A 88 8.76 8.27 4.24
N PHE A 89 9.97 7.95 3.80
CA PHE A 89 10.77 6.87 4.38
C PHE A 89 11.57 7.41 5.57
N ILE A 90 11.09 7.20 6.79
CA ILE A 90 11.75 7.67 8.01
C ILE A 90 12.97 6.80 8.40
N ARG A 91 13.20 5.70 7.68
CA ARG A 91 14.36 4.82 7.81
C ARG A 91 14.68 4.12 6.51
N GLU A 92 15.91 3.61 6.42
CA GLU A 92 16.43 2.97 5.20
C GLU A 92 16.28 1.45 5.18
N ARG A 93 16.04 0.82 6.33
CA ARG A 93 15.98 -0.63 6.48
C ARG A 93 14.67 -1.07 7.10
N PHE A 94 14.13 -2.16 6.57
CA PHE A 94 12.85 -2.73 6.98
C PHE A 94 13.02 -4.20 7.37
N ALA A 95 12.25 -4.64 8.36
CA ALA A 95 12.15 -6.04 8.74
C ALA A 95 11.21 -6.80 7.79
N MET A 96 11.39 -8.12 7.71
CA MET A 96 10.53 -8.98 6.87
C MET A 96 9.06 -8.90 7.29
N SER A 97 8.77 -8.91 8.60
CA SER A 97 7.42 -8.81 9.12
C SER A 97 6.70 -7.53 8.69
N GLU A 98 7.44 -6.42 8.58
CA GLU A 98 6.90 -5.12 8.19
C GLU A 98 6.52 -5.12 6.70
N ALA A 99 7.39 -5.66 5.85
CA ALA A 99 7.12 -5.83 4.43
C ALA A 99 5.93 -6.77 4.19
N ILE A 100 5.82 -7.86 4.95
CA ILE A 100 4.68 -8.80 4.87
C ILE A 100 3.37 -8.09 5.20
N THR A 101 3.31 -7.34 6.32
CA THR A 101 2.08 -6.65 6.72
C THR A 101 1.64 -5.61 5.67
N CYS A 102 2.57 -4.84 5.10
CA CYS A 102 2.26 -3.90 4.01
C CYS A 102 1.82 -4.62 2.74
N TYR A 103 2.45 -5.76 2.41
CA TYR A 103 2.07 -6.59 1.28
C TYR A 103 0.64 -7.15 1.41
N GLU A 104 0.28 -7.68 2.58
CA GLU A 104 -1.06 -8.22 2.83
C GLU A 104 -2.13 -7.13 2.72
N PHE A 105 -1.90 -5.98 3.34
CA PHE A 105 -2.79 -4.83 3.22
C PHE A 105 -3.01 -4.44 1.75
N LEU A 106 -1.91 -4.30 0.99
CA LEU A 106 -1.99 -3.84 -0.39
C LEU A 106 -2.63 -4.88 -1.31
N LEU A 107 -2.29 -6.16 -1.15
CA LEU A 107 -2.89 -7.25 -1.91
C LEU A 107 -4.40 -7.32 -1.68
N ASP A 108 -4.83 -7.29 -0.41
CA ASP A 108 -6.25 -7.31 -0.06
C ASP A 108 -6.99 -6.10 -0.64
N THR A 109 -6.38 -4.91 -0.53
CA THR A 109 -6.96 -3.67 -1.05
C THR A 109 -7.05 -3.69 -2.58
N ALA A 110 -6.00 -4.11 -3.27
CA ALA A 110 -5.98 -4.17 -4.73
C ALA A 110 -7.09 -5.11 -5.25
N ILE A 111 -7.19 -6.32 -4.69
CA ILE A 111 -8.23 -7.30 -5.08
C ILE A 111 -9.63 -6.73 -4.83
N GLN A 112 -9.86 -6.09 -3.68
CA GLN A 112 -11.19 -5.53 -3.35
C GLN A 112 -11.59 -4.34 -4.21
N ARG A 113 -10.63 -3.58 -4.75
CA ARG A 113 -10.90 -2.34 -5.50
C ARG A 113 -10.84 -2.52 -7.01
N GLU A 114 -10.24 -3.60 -7.49
CA GLU A 114 -10.23 -3.99 -8.91
C GLU A 114 -11.27 -5.05 -9.30
N ALA A 115 -11.89 -5.71 -8.31
CA ALA A 115 -13.08 -6.56 -8.52
C ALA A 115 -14.34 -5.72 -8.83
#